data_AF-A0AA88KJ11-F1
#
_entry.id   AF-A0AA88KJ11-F1
#
_cell.length_a   1.000
_cell.length_b   1.000
_cell.length_c   1.000
_cell.angle_alpha   90.00
_cell.angle_beta   90.00
_cell.angle_gamma   90.00
#
_symmetry.space_group_name_H-M   'P 1'
#
loop_
_entity.id
_entity.type
_entity.pdbx_description
1 polymer ?
#
loop_
_entity_poly.entity_id
_entity_poly.type
_entity_poly.pdbx_seq_one_letter_code
_entity_poly.pdbx_strand_id
1 'polypeptide(L)'
;MSHKYQKDFSLPPKFQETLRDFTREVLRVQPSNIYRFGYDYFTKLAKEMELKQDAESIAESNVAKIGELSPASFKNNNYQVSSSEEEVEEEDMDEFKVVHTSSDVHHNSSNPQKPISVKAQERFTSDEEEEETEETTEEEQNTEEEPIAEADHNDSFQNQSFEGDITQFLATVSDQELLNILYSHYSSFGYDALPVGAVKEELKKIFNYQLPDTMVAFCMAESDVADDSTVEIAPFCQRITNVLKIVVGGEEGPLGYSDESNSIHQSFLSPIIVNDVDVVHGLSKLELQEELKALFERAEGEGHTGALPFGKFKRELQEAELDLSRREINLLLSEAELDEHGQVVYENIISRAHSILFSAFIFDEFCTSVELSF
;
A
#
# COMPACT_ATOMS: atom_id res chain seq x y z
N MET A 1 23.31 -4.29 48.23
CA MET A 1 22.00 -3.63 48.50
C MET A 1 21.23 -3.41 47.17
N SER A 2 21.04 -4.46 46.33
CA SER A 2 20.54 -4.29 44.95
C SER A 2 19.30 -5.12 44.57
N HIS A 3 18.58 -5.71 45.54
CA HIS A 3 17.37 -6.51 45.26
C HIS A 3 16.05 -5.74 45.33
N LYS A 4 16.07 -4.40 45.46
CA LYS A 4 14.86 -3.59 45.72
C LYS A 4 14.01 -3.23 44.49
N TYR A 5 14.34 -3.71 43.30
CA TYR A 5 13.63 -3.36 42.05
C TYR A 5 13.16 -4.55 41.23
N GLN A 6 13.29 -5.78 41.71
CA GLN A 6 12.74 -6.93 41.00
C GLN A 6 11.23 -7.00 41.30
N LYS A 7 10.41 -6.44 40.41
CA LYS A 7 8.96 -6.66 40.44
C LYS A 7 8.71 -8.13 40.13
N ASP A 8 8.07 -8.84 41.05
CA ASP A 8 7.60 -10.20 40.79
C ASP A 8 6.56 -10.16 39.67
N PHE A 9 6.94 -10.61 38.48
CA PHE A 9 6.06 -10.67 37.33
C PHE A 9 5.25 -11.97 37.39
N SER A 10 4.05 -11.92 37.98
CA SER A 10 3.11 -13.04 37.93
C SER A 10 2.30 -12.98 36.64
N LEU A 11 2.33 -14.05 35.85
CA LEU A 11 1.50 -14.17 34.65
C LEU A 11 0.01 -14.21 35.02
N PRO A 12 -0.86 -13.54 34.26
CA PRO A 12 -2.31 -13.63 34.45
C PRO A 12 -2.80 -15.09 34.35
N PRO A 13 -3.83 -15.47 35.13
CA PRO A 13 -4.44 -16.78 34.98
C PRO A 13 -4.96 -16.96 33.54
N LYS A 14 -4.85 -18.19 33.01
CA LYS A 14 -5.23 -18.57 31.63
C LYS A 14 -4.42 -17.96 30.49
N PHE A 15 -3.36 -17.19 30.76
CA PHE A 15 -2.51 -16.60 29.71
C PHE A 15 -2.02 -17.63 28.68
N GLN A 16 -1.60 -18.81 29.13
CA GLN A 16 -1.15 -19.90 28.24
C GLN A 16 -2.27 -20.46 27.36
N GLU A 17 -3.50 -20.51 27.87
CA GLU A 17 -4.68 -20.95 27.10
C GLU A 17 -5.01 -19.92 26.03
N THR A 18 -5.06 -18.64 26.41
CA THR A 18 -5.33 -17.54 25.48
C THR A 18 -4.30 -17.48 24.35
N LEU A 19 -3.01 -17.60 24.65
CA LEU A 19 -1.97 -17.64 23.61
C LEU A 19 -2.10 -18.86 22.69
N ARG A 20 -2.48 -20.02 23.24
CA ARG A 20 -2.70 -21.23 22.44
C ARG A 20 -3.86 -21.05 21.49
N ASP A 21 -4.96 -20.45 21.95
CA ASP A 21 -6.14 -20.20 21.14
C ASP A 21 -5.87 -19.15 20.07
N PHE A 22 -5.16 -18.07 20.40
CA PHE A 22 -4.66 -17.10 19.42
C PHE A 22 -3.80 -17.76 18.34
N THR A 23 -2.82 -18.59 18.74
CA THR A 23 -1.93 -19.27 17.80
C THR A 23 -2.71 -20.22 16.88
N ARG A 24 -3.71 -20.94 17.40
CA ARG A 24 -4.60 -21.79 16.60
C ARG A 24 -5.37 -20.98 15.58
N GLU A 25 -5.87 -19.80 15.95
CA GLU A 25 -6.59 -18.93 15.03
C GLU A 25 -5.69 -18.32 13.96
N VAL A 26 -4.47 -17.89 14.30
CA VAL A 26 -3.49 -17.44 13.31
C VAL A 26 -3.17 -18.54 12.31
N LEU A 27 -2.95 -19.78 12.77
CA LEU A 27 -2.68 -20.91 11.88
C LEU A 27 -3.89 -21.32 11.02
N ARG A 28 -5.12 -21.07 11.52
CA ARG A 28 -6.36 -21.37 10.81
C ARG A 28 -6.66 -20.34 9.73
N VAL A 29 -6.55 -19.06 10.06
CA VAL A 29 -6.92 -17.94 9.18
C VAL A 29 -5.77 -17.55 8.25
N GLN A 30 -4.52 -17.81 8.65
CA GLN A 30 -3.30 -17.40 7.92
C GLN A 30 -3.35 -15.91 7.53
N PRO A 31 -3.56 -14.99 8.51
CA PRO A 31 -3.72 -13.57 8.20
C PRO A 31 -2.43 -12.98 7.60
N SER A 32 -2.57 -12.07 6.64
CA SER A 32 -1.46 -11.31 6.04
C SER A 32 -0.73 -10.45 7.07
N ASN A 33 -1.46 -9.86 8.02
CA ASN A 33 -0.92 -9.05 9.13
C ASN A 33 -1.27 -9.66 10.50
N ILE A 34 -0.34 -10.44 11.07
CA ILE A 34 -0.51 -11.12 12.35
C ILE A 34 -0.71 -10.13 13.51
N TYR A 35 -0.09 -8.95 13.45
CA TYR A 35 -0.18 -7.94 14.51
C TYR A 35 -1.58 -7.33 14.56
N ARG A 36 -2.12 -6.94 13.39
CA ARG A 36 -3.48 -6.43 13.28
C ARG A 36 -4.49 -7.48 13.73
N PHE A 37 -4.34 -8.69 13.23
CA PHE A 37 -5.18 -9.82 13.62
C PHE A 37 -5.13 -10.07 15.13
N GLY A 38 -3.94 -10.01 15.74
CA GLY A 38 -3.76 -10.09 17.19
C GLY A 38 -4.49 -8.99 17.94
N TYR A 39 -4.33 -7.74 17.52
CA TYR A 39 -5.04 -6.62 18.12
C TYR A 39 -6.56 -6.82 18.10
N ASP A 40 -7.11 -7.18 16.94
CA ASP A 40 -8.56 -7.39 16.79
C ASP A 40 -9.03 -8.59 17.62
N TYR A 41 -8.28 -9.69 17.64
CA TYR A 41 -8.55 -10.88 18.45
C TYR A 41 -8.59 -10.56 19.95
N PHE A 42 -7.55 -9.92 20.49
CA PHE A 42 -7.48 -9.60 21.91
C PHE A 42 -8.46 -8.50 22.32
N THR A 43 -8.75 -7.53 21.44
CA THR A 43 -9.77 -6.51 21.68
C THR A 43 -11.17 -7.14 21.78
N LYS A 44 -11.48 -8.08 20.88
CA LYS A 44 -12.73 -8.84 20.94
C LYS A 44 -12.81 -9.66 22.24
N LEU A 45 -11.73 -10.37 22.59
CA LEU A 45 -11.69 -11.19 23.79
C LEU A 45 -11.84 -10.34 25.07
N ALA A 46 -11.23 -9.16 25.13
CA ALA A 46 -11.36 -8.23 26.25
C ALA A 46 -12.81 -7.78 26.43
N LYS A 47 -13.49 -7.39 25.34
CA LYS A 47 -14.92 -7.03 25.36
C LYS A 47 -15.81 -8.19 25.82
N GLU A 48 -15.53 -9.41 25.36
CA GLU A 48 -16.27 -10.59 25.79
C GLU A 48 -16.07 -10.90 27.29
N MET A 49 -14.88 -10.66 27.83
CA MET A 49 -14.61 -10.83 29.26
C MET A 49 -15.32 -9.78 30.12
N GLU A 50 -15.37 -8.52 29.68
CA GLU A 50 -16.14 -7.45 30.36
C GLU A 50 -17.64 -7.81 30.40
N LEU A 51 -18.21 -8.24 29.28
CA LEU A 51 -19.63 -8.64 29.21
C LEU A 51 -19.96 -9.84 30.11
N LYS A 52 -19.06 -10.83 30.22
CA LYS A 52 -19.24 -11.98 31.12
C LYS A 52 -19.18 -11.59 32.59
N GLN A 53 -18.25 -10.69 32.96
CA GLN A 53 -18.18 -10.17 34.33
C GLN A 53 -19.44 -9.39 34.71
N ASP A 54 -19.95 -8.57 33.80
CA ASP A 54 -21.20 -7.84 34.02
C ASP A 54 -22.39 -8.79 34.20
N ALA A 55 -22.50 -9.82 33.36
CA ALA A 55 -23.56 -10.83 33.47
C ALA A 55 -23.50 -11.64 34.77
N GLU A 56 -22.31 -12.04 35.22
CA GLU A 56 -22.11 -12.77 36.47
C GLU A 56 -22.43 -11.88 37.69
N SER A 57 -22.04 -10.60 37.68
CA SER A 57 -22.36 -9.67 38.76
C SER A 57 -23.88 -9.42 38.91
N ILE A 58 -24.61 -9.37 37.79
CA ILE A 58 -26.07 -9.23 37.78
C ILE A 58 -26.73 -10.50 38.32
N ALA A 59 -26.24 -11.68 37.94
CA ALA A 59 -26.74 -12.96 38.45
C ALA A 59 -26.55 -13.08 39.97
N GLU A 60 -25.38 -12.72 40.50
CA GLU A 60 -25.10 -12.74 41.94
C GLU A 60 -25.97 -11.76 42.74
N SER A 61 -26.22 -10.56 42.18
CA SER A 61 -27.09 -9.56 42.81
C SER A 61 -28.56 -9.99 42.90
N ASN A 62 -29.03 -10.80 41.94
CA ASN A 62 -30.38 -11.34 41.92
C ASN A 62 -30.55 -12.53 42.87
N VAL A 63 -29.51 -13.35 43.06
CA VAL A 63 -29.52 -14.45 44.04
C VAL A 63 -29.53 -13.93 45.48
N ALA A 64 -28.85 -12.82 45.77
CA ALA A 64 -28.87 -12.20 47.09
C ALA A 64 -30.25 -11.63 47.50
N LYS A 65 -31.12 -11.29 46.54
CA LYS A 65 -32.49 -10.79 46.81
C LYS A 65 -33.54 -11.88 47.06
N ILE A 66 -33.24 -13.15 46.79
CA ILE A 66 -34.18 -14.27 46.97
C ILE A 66 -34.04 -14.93 48.36
N GLY A 67 -33.04 -14.54 49.15
CA GLY A 67 -32.76 -15.10 50.49
C GLY A 67 -33.62 -14.59 51.67
N GLU A 68 -34.52 -13.61 51.47
CA GLU A 68 -35.30 -12.97 52.56
C GLU A 68 -36.84 -13.10 52.44
N LEU A 69 -37.36 -14.14 51.77
CA LEU A 69 -38.81 -14.40 51.77
C LEU A 69 -39.15 -15.81 52.29
N SER A 70 -39.73 -15.78 53.50
CA SER A 70 -40.42 -16.88 54.21
C SER A 70 -41.42 -17.63 53.32
N PRO A 71 -41.63 -18.95 53.53
CA PRO A 71 -42.53 -19.77 52.73
C PRO A 71 -43.98 -19.56 53.16
N ALA A 72 -44.69 -18.63 52.52
CA ALA A 72 -46.15 -18.61 52.57
C ALA A 72 -46.74 -17.96 51.32
N SER A 73 -47.41 -18.80 50.53
CA SER A 73 -48.46 -18.47 49.56
C SER A 73 -48.08 -17.51 48.44
N PHE A 74 -47.90 -18.02 47.22
CA PHE A 74 -48.62 -17.46 46.07
C PHE A 74 -48.95 -18.54 45.03
N LYS A 75 -50.16 -18.40 44.51
CA LYS A 75 -50.92 -19.31 43.65
C LYS A 75 -50.45 -19.22 42.20
N ASN A 76 -50.58 -20.35 41.52
CA ASN A 76 -50.82 -20.53 40.09
C ASN A 76 -51.03 -19.24 39.29
N ASN A 77 -50.17 -19.02 38.31
CA ASN A 77 -50.65 -18.70 36.97
C ASN A 77 -49.71 -19.27 35.89
N ASN A 78 -50.34 -20.16 35.14
CA ASN A 78 -50.02 -20.74 33.85
C ASN A 78 -49.34 -19.74 32.88
N TYR A 79 -48.13 -20.06 32.43
CA TYR A 79 -47.60 -19.59 31.15
C TYR A 79 -47.06 -20.81 30.39
N GLN A 80 -47.81 -21.17 29.37
CA GLN A 80 -47.55 -22.25 28.45
C GLN A 80 -46.58 -21.72 27.40
N VAL A 81 -45.30 -22.09 27.52
CA VAL A 81 -44.27 -21.82 26.50
C VAL A 81 -44.15 -23.09 25.67
N SER A 82 -44.43 -22.94 24.38
CA SER A 82 -44.20 -23.96 23.35
C SER A 82 -42.71 -24.25 23.24
N SER A 83 -42.33 -25.49 23.50
CA SER A 83 -41.04 -26.07 23.14
C SER A 83 -41.14 -26.58 21.70
N SER A 84 -40.44 -25.93 20.78
CA SER A 84 -40.04 -26.55 19.51
C SER A 84 -38.74 -27.31 19.76
N GLU A 85 -38.86 -28.63 19.81
CA GLU A 85 -37.76 -29.57 19.71
C GLU A 85 -37.22 -29.48 18.26
N GLU A 86 -35.99 -28.99 18.09
CA GLU A 86 -35.21 -29.23 16.89
C GLU A 86 -34.29 -30.42 17.18
N GLU A 87 -34.65 -31.55 16.58
CA GLU A 87 -33.81 -32.74 16.46
C GLU A 87 -32.58 -32.37 15.60
N VAL A 88 -31.39 -32.45 16.19
CA VAL A 88 -30.13 -32.40 15.45
C VAL A 88 -29.84 -33.82 15.00
N GLU A 89 -29.96 -34.07 13.71
CA GLU A 89 -29.49 -35.28 13.05
C GLU A 89 -27.96 -35.33 13.15
N GLU A 90 -27.45 -36.37 13.83
CA GLU A 90 -26.04 -36.75 13.78
C GLU A 90 -25.78 -37.40 12.41
N GLU A 91 -25.16 -36.67 11.49
CA GLU A 91 -24.57 -37.26 10.28
C GLU A 91 -23.13 -37.74 10.57
N ASP A 92 -22.96 -39.06 10.44
CA ASP A 92 -21.71 -39.80 10.47
C ASP A 92 -20.68 -39.21 9.49
N MET A 93 -19.59 -38.63 10.02
CA MET A 93 -18.41 -38.27 9.25
C MET A 93 -17.52 -39.50 9.05
N ASP A 94 -17.67 -40.11 7.87
CA ASP A 94 -16.88 -41.23 7.39
C ASP A 94 -15.37 -40.91 7.23
N GLU A 95 -14.63 -41.91 7.68
CA GLU A 95 -13.21 -42.20 7.58
C GLU A 95 -12.54 -41.87 6.22
N PHE A 96 -11.83 -40.74 6.13
CA PHE A 96 -10.90 -40.49 5.02
C PHE A 96 -9.58 -41.25 5.22
N LYS A 97 -9.45 -42.36 4.49
CA LYS A 97 -8.19 -43.11 4.29
C LYS A 97 -7.15 -42.28 3.54
N VAL A 98 -6.02 -42.04 4.20
CA VAL A 98 -4.78 -41.55 3.60
C VAL A 98 -4.21 -42.62 2.67
N VAL A 99 -4.22 -42.37 1.37
CA VAL A 99 -3.51 -43.18 0.36
C VAL A 99 -2.18 -42.51 0.07
N HIS A 100 -1.09 -43.14 0.51
CA HIS A 100 0.26 -42.84 0.04
C HIS A 100 0.41 -43.30 -1.41
N THR A 101 0.67 -42.35 -2.32
CA THR A 101 1.21 -42.64 -3.65
C THR A 101 2.67 -42.20 -3.69
N SER A 102 3.55 -43.17 -3.47
CA SER A 102 4.96 -43.07 -3.88
C SER A 102 5.03 -43.19 -5.40
N SER A 103 5.53 -42.15 -6.06
CA SER A 103 5.96 -42.23 -7.46
C SER A 103 7.47 -41.98 -7.54
N ASP A 104 8.15 -43.08 -7.88
CA ASP A 104 9.54 -43.13 -8.31
C ASP A 104 9.79 -42.22 -9.51
N VAL A 105 10.85 -41.41 -9.45
CA VAL A 105 11.48 -40.81 -10.64
C VAL A 105 12.96 -41.16 -10.63
N HIS A 106 13.31 -42.11 -11.50
CA HIS A 106 14.67 -42.32 -11.99
C HIS A 106 14.97 -41.32 -13.11
N HIS A 107 16.06 -40.56 -12.98
CA HIS A 107 16.99 -40.07 -14.02
C HIS A 107 17.89 -39.00 -13.39
N ASN A 108 19.12 -38.75 -13.81
CA ASN A 108 20.18 -39.51 -14.44
C ASN A 108 21.42 -38.63 -14.18
N SER A 109 22.56 -39.26 -13.92
CA SER A 109 23.83 -38.61 -13.64
C SER A 109 24.34 -37.81 -14.84
N SER A 110 24.85 -36.59 -14.61
CA SER A 110 25.92 -35.98 -15.43
C SER A 110 26.59 -34.81 -14.71
N ASN A 111 27.92 -34.93 -14.63
CA ASN A 111 28.90 -34.14 -13.89
C ASN A 111 29.21 -32.76 -14.57
N PRO A 112 29.99 -31.87 -13.92
CA PRO A 112 30.04 -30.44 -14.18
C PRO A 112 31.13 -30.03 -15.18
N GLN A 113 30.92 -28.91 -15.88
CA GLN A 113 31.96 -28.21 -16.63
C GLN A 113 32.23 -26.81 -16.05
N LYS A 114 33.40 -26.72 -15.42
CA LYS A 114 34.40 -25.63 -15.31
C LYS A 114 33.98 -24.17 -15.56
N PRO A 115 34.36 -23.23 -14.66
CA PRO A 115 34.32 -21.80 -14.95
C PRO A 115 35.51 -21.36 -15.82
N ILE A 116 35.22 -20.52 -16.81
CA ILE A 116 36.21 -19.79 -17.61
C ILE A 116 36.72 -18.60 -16.80
N SER A 117 38.04 -18.55 -16.64
CA SER A 117 38.80 -17.45 -16.06
C SER A 117 38.96 -16.33 -17.08
N VAL A 118 38.59 -15.10 -16.73
CA VAL A 118 39.02 -13.88 -17.43
C VAL A 118 39.83 -13.06 -16.43
N LYS A 119 41.11 -12.86 -16.75
CA LYS A 119 42.07 -12.02 -16.04
C LYS A 119 42.41 -10.81 -16.92
N ALA A 120 42.74 -9.70 -16.22
CA ALA A 120 43.48 -8.51 -16.67
C ALA A 120 42.68 -7.58 -17.62
N GLN A 121 42.27 -6.37 -17.25
CA GLN A 121 42.92 -5.31 -16.44
C GLN A 121 44.29 -4.93 -17.02
N GLU A 122 44.27 -3.93 -17.92
CA GLU A 122 45.29 -2.88 -18.10
C GLU A 122 44.94 -2.06 -19.35
N ARG A 123 44.61 -0.77 -19.17
CA ARG A 123 45.17 0.38 -19.91
C ARG A 123 44.47 1.67 -19.49
N PHE A 124 45.10 2.33 -18.53
CA PHE A 124 45.07 3.78 -18.42
C PHE A 124 45.99 4.35 -19.50
N THR A 125 45.47 5.24 -20.34
CA THR A 125 46.26 6.31 -20.99
C THR A 125 45.38 7.55 -20.99
N SER A 126 45.77 8.47 -20.12
CA SER A 126 45.39 9.87 -20.08
C SER A 126 46.21 10.62 -21.13
N ASP A 127 45.53 11.30 -22.06
CA ASP A 127 46.03 12.40 -22.89
C ASP A 127 44.79 13.32 -23.01
N GLU A 128 44.65 14.46 -22.33
CA GLU A 128 45.33 15.75 -22.56
C GLU A 128 45.43 16.12 -24.04
N GLU A 129 44.33 16.64 -24.61
CA GLU A 129 44.42 17.64 -25.69
C GLU A 129 43.37 18.74 -25.44
N GLU A 130 43.89 19.92 -25.14
CA GLU A 130 43.23 21.22 -25.31
C GLU A 130 42.95 21.39 -26.81
N GLU A 131 41.74 21.77 -27.21
CA GLU A 131 41.54 22.37 -28.53
C GLU A 131 40.69 23.63 -28.45
N GLU A 132 41.15 24.55 -29.27
CA GLU A 132 40.93 25.98 -29.26
C GLU A 132 39.55 26.35 -29.80
N THR A 133 39.11 27.52 -29.33
CA THR A 133 38.03 28.32 -29.89
C THR A 133 38.31 28.68 -31.36
N GLU A 134 37.40 28.32 -32.26
CA GLU A 134 37.27 28.98 -33.56
C GLU A 134 35.88 29.61 -33.71
N GLU A 135 35.87 30.94 -33.68
CA GLU A 135 34.84 31.79 -34.27
C GLU A 135 34.68 31.43 -35.74
N THR A 136 33.46 31.09 -36.16
CA THR A 136 33.10 31.12 -37.58
C THR A 136 31.86 31.97 -37.80
N THR A 137 32.05 32.83 -38.78
CA THR A 137 31.26 33.94 -39.28
C THR A 137 29.92 33.55 -39.91
N GLU A 138 28.99 34.48 -39.74
CA GLU A 138 27.74 34.71 -40.46
C GLU A 138 27.79 34.34 -41.96
N GLU A 139 26.86 33.49 -42.40
CA GLU A 139 26.32 33.54 -43.78
C GLU A 139 24.79 33.44 -43.72
N GLU A 140 24.15 34.58 -43.97
CA GLU A 140 22.73 34.68 -44.26
C GLU A 140 22.42 33.98 -45.60
N GLN A 141 21.61 32.93 -45.57
CA GLN A 141 20.89 32.45 -46.76
C GLN A 141 19.40 32.62 -46.56
N ASN A 142 18.86 33.61 -47.29
CA ASN A 142 17.44 33.78 -47.57
C ASN A 142 16.91 32.54 -48.30
N THR A 143 16.03 31.79 -47.64
CA THR A 143 15.09 30.88 -48.30
C THR A 143 13.69 31.46 -48.17
N GLU A 144 13.08 31.76 -49.32
CA GLU A 144 11.68 32.13 -49.48
C GLU A 144 10.80 30.95 -49.00
N GLU A 145 10.14 31.11 -47.85
CA GLU A 145 9.11 30.20 -47.38
C GLU A 145 7.76 30.53 -48.03
N GLU A 146 7.18 29.54 -48.70
CA GLU A 146 5.78 29.56 -49.13
C GLU A 146 4.84 29.54 -47.92
N PRO A 147 3.67 30.22 -47.97
CA PRO A 147 2.75 30.26 -46.85
C PRO A 147 2.05 28.90 -46.68
N ILE A 148 2.47 28.15 -45.67
CA ILE A 148 1.75 26.97 -45.18
C ILE A 148 0.49 27.48 -44.49
N ALA A 149 -0.67 27.03 -44.97
CA ALA A 149 -1.97 27.35 -44.40
C ALA A 149 -2.03 26.87 -42.94
N GLU A 150 -2.16 27.82 -42.02
CA GLU A 150 -2.45 27.60 -40.61
C GLU A 150 -3.78 26.83 -40.49
N ALA A 151 -3.68 25.53 -40.20
CA ALA A 151 -4.80 24.70 -39.81
C ALA A 151 -5.15 25.00 -38.35
N ASP A 152 -6.05 25.96 -38.19
CA ASP A 152 -6.60 26.49 -36.95
C ASP A 152 -7.55 25.49 -36.27
N HIS A 153 -7.01 24.36 -35.79
CA HIS A 153 -7.79 23.19 -35.29
C HIS A 153 -7.22 22.58 -34.00
N ASN A 154 -6.85 23.38 -32.99
CA ASN A 154 -6.42 22.77 -31.73
C ASN A 154 -6.83 23.49 -30.43
N ASP A 155 -8.02 24.12 -30.41
CA ASP A 155 -8.47 24.90 -29.25
C ASP A 155 -9.77 24.39 -28.58
N SER A 156 -10.29 23.20 -28.94
CA SER A 156 -11.61 22.75 -28.43
C SER A 156 -11.59 21.75 -27.26
N PHE A 157 -10.42 21.37 -26.74
CA PHE A 157 -10.34 20.47 -25.57
C PHE A 157 -10.06 21.19 -24.25
N GLN A 158 -9.85 22.51 -24.28
CA GLN A 158 -9.63 23.28 -23.07
C GLN A 158 -10.95 23.42 -22.29
N ASN A 159 -11.03 22.71 -21.17
CA ASN A 159 -12.06 22.84 -20.13
C ASN A 159 -13.44 22.25 -20.46
N GLN A 160 -13.50 20.99 -20.91
CA GLN A 160 -14.64 20.18 -20.48
C GLN A 160 -14.45 19.90 -18.99
N SER A 161 -14.90 20.83 -18.16
CA SER A 161 -15.08 20.59 -16.73
C SER A 161 -16.03 19.40 -16.59
N PHE A 162 -15.44 18.24 -16.28
CA PHE A 162 -16.14 17.01 -15.94
C PHE A 162 -17.16 17.25 -14.82
N GLU A 163 -18.44 17.41 -15.19
CA GLU A 163 -19.61 17.43 -14.30
C GLU A 163 -20.20 16.01 -14.25
N GLY A 164 -19.57 15.10 -13.51
CA GLY A 164 -20.06 13.73 -13.36
C GLY A 164 -19.44 13.02 -12.17
N ASP A 165 -19.90 11.81 -11.89
CA ASP A 165 -19.24 10.88 -10.98
C ASP A 165 -18.00 10.31 -11.67
N ILE A 166 -16.81 10.54 -11.10
CA ILE A 166 -15.55 10.07 -11.66
C ILE A 166 -15.52 8.55 -11.87
N THR A 167 -16.19 7.78 -11.00
CA THR A 167 -16.25 6.33 -11.13
C THR A 167 -17.05 5.93 -12.37
N GLN A 168 -18.18 6.58 -12.62
CA GLN A 168 -19.00 6.33 -13.81
C GLN A 168 -18.24 6.69 -15.09
N PHE A 169 -17.46 7.76 -15.08
CA PHE A 169 -16.63 8.12 -16.24
C PHE A 169 -15.50 7.13 -16.48
N LEU A 170 -14.73 6.80 -15.45
CA LEU A 170 -13.64 5.84 -15.57
C LEU A 170 -14.16 4.44 -15.96
N ALA A 171 -15.40 4.09 -15.61
CA ALA A 171 -16.05 2.86 -16.08
C ALA A 171 -16.46 2.92 -17.57
N THR A 172 -16.87 4.10 -18.08
CA THR A 172 -17.47 4.22 -19.42
C THR A 172 -16.50 4.66 -20.51
N VAL A 173 -15.47 5.43 -20.18
CA VAL A 173 -14.42 5.88 -21.12
C VAL A 173 -13.67 4.66 -21.69
N SER A 174 -13.16 4.69 -22.92
CA SER A 174 -12.28 3.60 -23.39
C SER A 174 -10.83 3.79 -22.88
N ASP A 175 -10.04 2.72 -22.80
CA ASP A 175 -8.62 2.80 -22.39
C ASP A 175 -7.82 3.76 -23.29
N GLN A 176 -8.03 3.67 -24.60
CA GLN A 176 -7.36 4.54 -25.57
C GLN A 176 -7.80 6.00 -25.43
N GLU A 177 -9.09 6.25 -25.15
CA GLU A 177 -9.60 7.60 -24.93
C GLU A 177 -9.05 8.20 -23.64
N LEU A 178 -9.02 7.44 -22.55
CA LEU A 178 -8.41 7.86 -21.29
C LEU A 178 -6.91 8.16 -21.47
N LEU A 179 -6.19 7.27 -22.16
CA LEU A 179 -4.78 7.49 -22.49
C LEU A 179 -4.58 8.77 -23.30
N ASN A 180 -5.42 9.02 -24.31
CA ASN A 180 -5.35 10.22 -25.14
C ASN A 180 -5.63 11.49 -24.32
N ILE A 181 -6.61 11.46 -23.40
CA ILE A 181 -6.91 12.58 -22.49
C ILE A 181 -5.69 12.90 -21.63
N LEU A 182 -5.12 11.90 -20.96
CA LEU A 182 -3.95 12.05 -20.10
C LEU A 182 -2.75 12.57 -20.90
N TYR A 183 -2.43 11.92 -22.02
CA TYR A 183 -1.28 12.28 -22.84
C TYR A 183 -1.42 13.67 -23.47
N SER A 184 -2.61 14.04 -23.95
CA SER A 184 -2.88 15.37 -24.49
C SER A 184 -2.68 16.46 -23.43
N HIS A 185 -3.18 16.23 -22.21
CA HIS A 185 -3.00 17.16 -21.09
C HIS A 185 -1.53 17.36 -20.75
N TYR A 186 -0.79 16.27 -20.50
CA TYR A 186 0.62 16.37 -20.11
C TYR A 186 1.54 16.84 -21.23
N SER A 187 1.26 16.47 -22.48
CA SER A 187 2.06 16.92 -23.62
C SER A 187 1.84 18.40 -23.95
N SER A 188 0.74 19.01 -23.47
CA SER A 188 0.49 20.45 -23.63
C SER A 188 1.55 21.34 -22.96
N PHE A 189 2.30 20.80 -21.99
CA PHE A 189 3.42 21.49 -21.35
C PHE A 189 4.66 21.60 -22.25
N GLY A 190 4.74 20.81 -23.33
CA GLY A 190 5.86 20.84 -24.29
C GLY A 190 7.13 20.13 -23.81
N TYR A 191 7.04 19.30 -22.77
CA TYR A 191 8.15 18.50 -22.24
C TYR A 191 7.81 17.01 -22.31
N ASP A 192 8.82 16.16 -22.46
CA ASP A 192 8.67 14.69 -22.41
C ASP A 192 8.65 14.14 -20.98
N ALA A 193 9.15 14.93 -20.03
CA ALA A 193 9.17 14.61 -18.61
C ALA A 193 8.77 15.84 -17.78
N LEU A 194 8.14 15.59 -16.63
CA LEU A 194 7.68 16.64 -15.71
C LEU A 194 8.12 16.35 -14.29
N PRO A 195 8.34 17.39 -13.45
CA PRO A 195 8.60 17.19 -12.03
C PRO A 195 7.49 16.38 -11.35
N VAL A 196 7.85 15.48 -10.44
CA VAL A 196 6.92 14.55 -9.77
C VAL A 196 5.75 15.28 -9.10
N GLY A 197 6.01 16.42 -8.45
CA GLY A 197 4.98 17.25 -7.83
C GLY A 197 4.03 17.88 -8.85
N ALA A 198 4.53 18.28 -10.02
CA ALA A 198 3.69 18.79 -11.10
C ALA A 198 2.79 17.69 -11.67
N VAL A 199 3.35 16.49 -11.91
CA VAL A 199 2.56 15.34 -12.37
C VAL A 199 1.40 15.04 -11.42
N LYS A 200 1.68 14.97 -10.12
CA LYS A 200 0.67 14.72 -9.10
C LYS A 200 -0.46 15.77 -9.09
N GLU A 201 -0.11 17.04 -9.15
CA GLU A 201 -1.10 18.14 -9.15
C GLU A 201 -1.89 18.22 -10.45
N GLU A 202 -1.26 18.00 -11.60
CA GLU A 202 -1.94 17.96 -12.88
C GLU A 202 -2.87 16.75 -13.00
N LEU A 203 -2.49 15.59 -12.47
CA LEU A 203 -3.38 14.43 -12.39
C LEU A 203 -4.68 14.77 -11.66
N LYS A 204 -4.58 15.47 -10.52
CA LYS A 204 -5.76 15.93 -9.78
C LYS A 204 -6.60 16.89 -10.62
N LYS A 205 -5.98 17.83 -11.33
CA LYS A 205 -6.70 18.80 -12.18
C LYS A 205 -7.44 18.16 -13.34
N ILE A 206 -6.85 17.15 -14.01
CA ILE A 206 -7.50 16.41 -15.11
C ILE A 206 -8.87 15.87 -14.68
N PHE A 207 -8.96 15.42 -13.44
CA PHE A 207 -10.19 14.87 -12.86
C PHE A 207 -10.94 15.86 -11.95
N ASN A 208 -10.74 17.17 -12.12
CA ASN A 208 -11.38 18.22 -11.31
C ASN A 208 -11.28 18.00 -9.80
N TYR A 209 -10.16 17.46 -9.32
CA TYR A 209 -9.92 17.11 -7.91
C TYR A 209 -10.93 16.11 -7.32
N GLN A 210 -11.67 15.38 -8.16
CA GLN A 210 -12.57 14.32 -7.70
C GLN A 210 -11.86 13.00 -7.44
N LEU A 211 -10.65 12.83 -7.98
CA LEU A 211 -9.86 11.61 -7.78
C LEU A 211 -9.41 11.53 -6.31
N PRO A 212 -9.76 10.46 -5.56
CA PRO A 212 -9.30 10.30 -4.18
C PRO A 212 -7.78 10.34 -4.08
N ASP A 213 -7.24 10.91 -2.99
CA ASP A 213 -5.79 10.98 -2.76
C ASP A 213 -5.14 9.59 -2.79
N THR A 214 -5.84 8.55 -2.33
CA THR A 214 -5.42 7.15 -2.42
C THR A 214 -5.16 6.71 -3.85
N MET A 215 -6.07 7.04 -4.79
CA MET A 215 -5.91 6.68 -6.20
C MET A 215 -4.77 7.47 -6.86
N VAL A 216 -4.61 8.74 -6.49
CA VAL A 216 -3.46 9.55 -6.92
C VAL A 216 -2.16 8.90 -6.44
N ALA A 217 -2.10 8.50 -5.16
CA ALA A 217 -0.94 7.82 -4.60
C ALA A 217 -0.62 6.53 -5.38
N PHE A 218 -1.60 5.70 -5.73
CA PHE A 218 -1.36 4.49 -6.50
C PHE A 218 -0.82 4.76 -7.91
N CYS A 219 -1.35 5.79 -8.57
CA CYS A 219 -0.82 6.25 -9.85
C CYS A 219 0.65 6.66 -9.72
N MET A 220 1.02 7.33 -8.62
CA MET A 220 2.40 7.69 -8.35
C MET A 220 3.28 6.50 -7.94
N ALA A 221 2.73 5.50 -7.24
CA ALA A 221 3.44 4.27 -6.88
C ALA A 221 3.93 3.50 -8.12
N GLU A 222 3.12 3.49 -9.17
CA GLU A 222 3.41 2.88 -10.48
C GLU A 222 4.22 3.81 -11.41
N SER A 223 4.47 5.06 -11.02
CA SER A 223 5.32 5.96 -11.82
C SER A 223 6.79 5.57 -11.71
N ASP A 224 7.58 5.88 -12.75
CA ASP A 224 9.04 5.69 -12.67
C ASP A 224 9.65 7.06 -12.47
N VAL A 225 10.13 7.32 -11.25
CA VAL A 225 10.69 8.62 -10.88
C VAL A 225 12.19 8.60 -11.12
N ALA A 226 12.66 9.43 -12.04
CA ALA A 226 14.07 9.59 -12.35
C ALA A 226 14.85 10.27 -11.20
N ASP A 227 16.18 10.26 -11.27
CA ASP A 227 17.04 10.78 -10.19
C ASP A 227 17.02 12.31 -10.07
N ASP A 228 16.49 13.00 -11.07
CA ASP A 228 16.26 14.45 -11.11
C ASP A 228 14.85 14.85 -10.66
N SER A 229 14.10 13.93 -10.03
CA SER A 229 12.73 14.16 -9.57
C SER A 229 11.72 14.35 -10.70
N THR A 230 12.03 13.90 -11.92
CA THR A 230 11.09 13.93 -13.05
C THR A 230 10.45 12.57 -13.33
N VAL A 231 9.33 12.60 -14.02
CA VAL A 231 8.58 11.43 -14.49
C VAL A 231 8.35 11.57 -15.99
N GLU A 232 8.76 10.56 -16.77
CA GLU A 232 8.50 10.50 -18.20
C GLU A 232 6.99 10.34 -18.49
N ILE A 233 6.44 11.25 -19.28
CA ILE A 233 4.99 11.38 -19.48
C ILE A 233 4.40 10.17 -20.21
N ALA A 234 5.00 9.75 -21.32
CA ALA A 234 4.48 8.65 -22.14
C ALA A 234 4.32 7.33 -21.35
N PRO A 235 5.36 6.79 -20.68
CA PRO A 235 5.22 5.56 -19.91
C PRO A 235 4.35 5.76 -18.66
N PHE A 236 4.33 6.96 -18.07
CA PHE A 236 3.44 7.28 -16.97
C PHE A 236 1.97 7.16 -17.38
N CYS A 237 1.55 7.88 -18.43
CA CYS A 237 0.17 7.86 -18.94
C CYS A 237 -0.33 6.44 -19.24
N GLN A 238 0.53 5.61 -19.84
CA GLN A 238 0.20 4.21 -20.12
C GLN A 238 -0.06 3.40 -18.84
N ARG A 239 0.81 3.54 -17.82
CA ARG A 239 0.66 2.81 -16.56
C ARG A 239 -0.56 3.29 -15.77
N ILE A 240 -0.74 4.59 -15.63
CA ILE A 240 -1.87 5.12 -14.84
C ILE A 240 -3.22 4.85 -15.51
N THR A 241 -3.28 4.75 -16.85
CA THR A 241 -4.50 4.32 -17.55
C THR A 241 -4.92 2.95 -17.07
N ASN A 242 -3.97 2.00 -16.99
CA ASN A 242 -4.22 0.66 -16.48
C ASN A 242 -4.65 0.70 -15.00
N VAL A 243 -3.94 1.43 -14.14
CA VAL A 243 -4.26 1.55 -12.71
C VAL A 243 -5.68 2.08 -12.50
N LEU A 244 -6.02 3.20 -13.13
CA LEU A 244 -7.35 3.82 -13.00
C LEU A 244 -8.45 2.89 -13.50
N LYS A 245 -8.21 2.19 -14.61
CA LYS A 245 -9.14 1.23 -15.19
C LYS A 245 -9.35 0.01 -14.31
N ILE A 246 -8.30 -0.49 -13.70
CA ILE A 246 -8.35 -1.62 -12.79
C ILE A 246 -9.09 -1.27 -11.50
N VAL A 247 -8.83 -0.09 -10.93
CA VAL A 247 -9.42 0.31 -9.66
C VAL A 247 -10.93 0.55 -9.81
N VAL A 248 -11.35 1.10 -10.95
CA VAL A 248 -12.76 1.42 -11.22
C VAL A 248 -13.51 0.31 -11.95
N GLY A 249 -12.86 -0.36 -12.90
CA GLY A 249 -13.46 -1.31 -13.85
C GLY A 249 -13.64 -2.73 -13.32
N GLY A 250 -13.89 -2.89 -12.02
CA GLY A 250 -14.27 -4.19 -11.44
C GLY A 250 -15.58 -4.78 -12.01
N GLU A 251 -16.31 -4.02 -12.83
CA GLU A 251 -17.53 -4.47 -13.48
C GLU A 251 -17.21 -5.12 -14.83
N GLU A 252 -17.45 -6.43 -14.91
CA GLU A 252 -17.47 -7.26 -16.13
C GLU A 252 -16.13 -7.85 -16.62
N GLY A 253 -15.33 -8.38 -15.69
CA GLY A 253 -14.58 -9.58 -16.05
C GLY A 253 -15.57 -10.66 -16.57
N PRO A 254 -15.29 -11.40 -17.67
CA PRO A 254 -16.20 -12.39 -18.27
C PRO A 254 -16.53 -13.59 -17.37
N LEU A 255 -16.08 -13.56 -16.11
CA LEU A 255 -16.26 -14.57 -15.09
C LEU A 255 -17.35 -14.21 -14.05
N GLY A 256 -17.95 -13.02 -14.10
CA GLY A 256 -19.06 -12.66 -13.20
C GLY A 256 -18.65 -12.72 -11.73
N TYR A 257 -17.73 -11.83 -11.34
CA TYR A 257 -17.26 -11.75 -9.96
C TYR A 257 -18.43 -11.50 -8.98
N SER A 258 -18.41 -12.24 -7.87
CA SER A 258 -19.43 -12.23 -6.81
C SER A 258 -19.53 -10.87 -6.10
N ASP A 259 -20.66 -10.63 -5.41
CA ASP A 259 -20.94 -9.45 -4.57
C ASP A 259 -19.80 -9.04 -3.60
N GLU A 260 -18.89 -9.95 -3.24
CA GLU A 260 -17.75 -9.68 -2.36
C GLU A 260 -16.68 -8.77 -3.00
N SER A 261 -16.51 -8.83 -4.33
CA SER A 261 -15.51 -8.02 -5.04
C SER A 261 -15.87 -6.53 -5.00
N ASN A 262 -17.17 -6.21 -5.04
CA ASN A 262 -17.68 -4.85 -4.90
C ASN A 262 -17.35 -4.20 -3.53
N SER A 263 -17.21 -5.01 -2.47
CA SER A 263 -16.84 -4.51 -1.13
C SER A 263 -15.38 -4.03 -1.08
N ILE A 264 -14.49 -4.73 -1.78
CA ILE A 264 -13.07 -4.37 -1.88
C ILE A 264 -12.91 -3.08 -2.68
N HIS A 265 -13.57 -2.94 -3.83
CA HIS A 265 -13.53 -1.72 -4.65
C HIS A 265 -14.05 -0.48 -3.91
N GLN A 266 -15.14 -0.59 -3.13
CA GLN A 266 -15.63 0.55 -2.34
C GLN A 266 -14.66 0.98 -1.23
N SER A 267 -13.88 0.05 -0.69
CA SER A 267 -12.88 0.35 0.33
C SER A 267 -11.76 1.26 -0.22
N PHE A 268 -11.44 1.18 -1.51
CA PHE A 268 -10.42 2.03 -2.16
C PHE A 268 -10.83 3.48 -2.38
N LEU A 269 -12.14 3.71 -2.53
CA LEU A 269 -12.68 5.06 -2.67
C LEU A 269 -12.79 5.76 -1.32
N SER A 270 -12.64 5.03 -0.22
CA SER A 270 -12.66 5.57 1.13
C SER A 270 -11.28 6.06 1.59
N PRO A 271 -11.21 7.10 2.44
CA PRO A 271 -9.96 7.52 3.04
C PRO A 271 -9.32 6.39 3.84
N ILE A 272 -8.03 6.13 3.61
CA ILE A 272 -7.27 5.14 4.39
C ILE A 272 -7.12 5.67 5.82
N ILE A 273 -7.60 4.90 6.80
CA ILE A 273 -7.45 5.21 8.22
C ILE A 273 -6.34 4.34 8.80
N VAL A 274 -5.23 4.98 9.13
CA VAL A 274 -4.08 4.32 9.77
C VAL A 274 -4.20 4.43 11.28
N ASN A 275 -4.19 3.30 11.97
CA ASN A 275 -4.27 3.22 13.42
C ASN A 275 -2.86 3.14 14.01
N ASP A 276 -2.70 3.59 15.27
CA ASP A 276 -1.40 3.57 15.97
C ASP A 276 -0.84 2.16 16.19
N VAL A 277 -1.70 1.13 16.09
CA VAL A 277 -1.32 -0.29 16.22
C VAL A 277 -0.93 -0.94 14.90
N ASP A 278 -1.16 -0.25 13.78
CA ASP A 278 -0.82 -0.80 12.48
C ASP A 278 0.70 -0.76 12.31
N VAL A 279 1.28 -1.85 11.82
CA VAL A 279 2.72 -1.99 11.60
C VAL A 279 3.00 -2.07 10.11
N VAL A 280 4.13 -1.51 9.71
CA VAL A 280 4.65 -1.55 8.34
C VAL A 280 6.02 -2.18 8.40
N HIS A 281 6.27 -3.23 7.63
CA HIS A 281 7.51 -4.02 7.69
C HIS A 281 7.85 -4.53 9.11
N GLY A 282 6.81 -4.79 9.91
CA GLY A 282 6.96 -5.21 11.31
C GLY A 282 7.36 -4.10 12.28
N LEU A 283 7.48 -2.86 11.82
CA LEU A 283 7.82 -1.68 12.62
C LEU A 283 6.55 -0.91 12.98
N SER A 284 6.47 -0.46 14.23
CA SER A 284 5.48 0.55 14.63
C SER A 284 5.81 1.91 13.99
N LYS A 285 4.84 2.83 14.02
CA LYS A 285 5.02 4.19 13.51
C LYS A 285 6.26 4.88 14.09
N LEU A 286 6.50 4.75 15.40
CA LEU A 286 7.63 5.39 16.06
C LEU A 286 8.96 4.75 15.64
N GLU A 287 9.02 3.42 15.62
CA GLU A 287 10.24 2.68 15.23
C GLU A 287 10.63 2.98 13.78
N LEU A 288 9.66 2.97 12.86
CA LEU A 288 9.91 3.34 11.46
C LEU A 288 10.42 4.78 11.33
N GLN A 289 9.86 5.72 12.10
CA GLN A 289 10.29 7.10 12.09
C GLN A 289 11.71 7.27 12.60
N GLU A 290 12.07 6.57 13.69
CA GLU A 290 13.42 6.58 14.24
C GLU A 290 14.44 5.97 13.27
N GLU A 291 14.08 4.87 12.61
CA GLU A 291 14.95 4.19 11.64
C GLU A 291 15.20 5.05 10.39
N LEU A 292 14.14 5.61 9.79
CA LEU A 292 14.28 6.54 8.65
C LEU A 292 15.03 7.81 9.03
N LYS A 293 14.81 8.33 10.25
CA LYS A 293 15.56 9.49 10.74
C LYS A 293 17.05 9.19 10.86
N ALA A 294 17.41 8.06 11.49
CA ALA A 294 18.79 7.63 11.61
C ALA A 294 19.45 7.40 10.24
N LEU A 295 18.71 6.83 9.29
CA LEU A 295 19.13 6.65 7.91
C LEU A 295 19.53 7.98 7.25
N PHE A 296 18.64 8.96 7.27
CA PHE A 296 18.87 10.24 6.58
C PHE A 296 19.87 11.14 7.30
N GLU A 297 19.90 11.17 8.63
CA GLU A 297 20.92 11.90 9.40
C GLU A 297 22.33 11.34 9.13
N ARG A 298 22.46 10.01 9.05
CA ARG A 298 23.72 9.35 8.66
C ARG A 298 24.12 9.72 7.24
N ALA A 299 23.17 9.73 6.31
CA ALA A 299 23.44 10.10 4.94
C ALA A 299 23.87 11.57 4.83
N GLU A 300 23.23 12.48 5.54
CA GLU A 300 23.50 13.92 5.50
C GLU A 300 24.93 14.28 5.97
N GLY A 301 25.43 13.60 7.00
CA GLY A 301 26.74 13.87 7.60
C GLY A 301 26.66 14.92 8.71
N GLU A 302 27.76 15.64 8.98
CA GLU A 302 27.89 16.54 10.15
C GLU A 302 27.01 17.81 10.08
N GLY A 303 26.25 18.02 9.00
CA GLY A 303 25.52 19.26 8.71
C GLY A 303 24.15 19.40 9.36
N HIS A 304 23.44 18.30 9.65
CA HIS A 304 22.07 18.26 10.22
C HIS A 304 21.15 19.42 9.74
N THR A 305 21.09 19.63 8.42
CA THR A 305 20.23 20.63 7.79
C THR A 305 18.78 20.16 7.69
N GLY A 306 18.53 18.85 7.82
CA GLY A 306 17.20 18.27 7.67
C GLY A 306 16.80 18.10 6.19
N ALA A 307 17.77 18.22 5.28
CA ALA A 307 17.55 18.18 3.84
C ALA A 307 18.59 17.32 3.10
N LEU A 308 18.17 16.65 2.03
CA LEU A 308 19.04 15.83 1.19
C LEU A 308 18.79 16.09 -0.30
N PRO A 309 19.83 16.11 -1.16
CA PRO A 309 19.62 16.09 -2.61
C PRO A 309 18.74 14.91 -3.02
N PHE A 310 17.80 15.13 -3.95
CA PHE A 310 16.78 14.13 -4.31
C PHE A 310 17.36 12.75 -4.69
N GLY A 311 18.38 12.72 -5.57
CA GLY A 311 19.03 11.46 -5.95
C GLY A 311 19.72 10.75 -4.78
N LYS A 312 20.24 11.50 -3.79
CA LYS A 312 20.79 10.92 -2.56
C LYS A 312 19.67 10.35 -1.70
N PHE A 313 18.61 11.11 -1.45
CA PHE A 313 17.42 10.64 -0.72
C PHE A 313 16.87 9.32 -1.30
N LYS A 314 16.70 9.25 -2.63
CA LYS A 314 16.27 8.04 -3.34
C LYS A 314 17.23 6.86 -3.12
N ARG A 315 18.53 7.08 -3.28
CA ARG A 315 19.54 6.02 -3.10
C ARG A 315 19.55 5.48 -1.67
N GLU A 316 19.49 6.35 -0.67
CA GLU A 316 19.48 5.90 0.73
C GLU A 316 18.23 5.07 1.06
N LEU A 317 17.06 5.39 0.48
CA LEU A 317 15.87 4.55 0.58
C LEU A 317 16.04 3.18 -0.09
N GLN A 318 16.69 3.13 -1.26
CA GLN A 318 16.96 1.89 -2.00
C GLN A 318 17.98 0.98 -1.31
N GLU A 319 18.97 1.58 -0.64
CA GLU A 319 20.05 0.87 0.07
C GLU A 319 19.70 0.59 1.54
N ALA A 320 18.55 1.06 2.03
CA ALA A 320 18.12 0.84 3.40
C ALA A 320 17.82 -0.64 3.67
N GLU A 321 18.15 -1.11 4.88
CA GLU A 321 17.80 -2.45 5.37
C GLU A 321 16.32 -2.54 5.83
N LEU A 322 15.44 -1.83 5.14
CA LEU A 322 13.99 -1.80 5.41
C LEU A 322 13.19 -2.66 4.42
N ASP A 323 13.85 -3.27 3.44
CA ASP A 323 13.23 -4.11 2.39
C ASP A 323 12.08 -3.41 1.65
N LEU A 324 12.20 -2.09 1.44
CA LEU A 324 11.17 -1.30 0.77
C LEU A 324 11.02 -1.74 -0.68
N SER A 325 9.77 -1.94 -1.10
CA SER A 325 9.44 -2.23 -2.49
C SER A 325 9.63 -1.01 -3.40
N ARG A 326 9.70 -1.23 -4.71
CA ARG A 326 9.76 -0.13 -5.69
C ARG A 326 8.59 0.85 -5.53
N ARG A 327 7.38 0.32 -5.31
CA ARG A 327 6.15 1.12 -5.12
C ARG A 327 6.23 2.00 -3.89
N GLU A 328 6.72 1.42 -2.79
CA GLU A 328 6.91 2.14 -1.52
C GLU A 328 7.90 3.28 -1.65
N ILE A 329 9.03 3.03 -2.33
CA ILE A 329 10.03 4.06 -2.62
C ILE A 329 9.42 5.15 -3.50
N ASN A 330 8.74 4.79 -4.60
CA ASN A 330 8.09 5.76 -5.48
C ASN A 330 7.05 6.62 -4.76
N LEU A 331 6.27 6.02 -3.86
CA LEU A 331 5.31 6.75 -3.03
C LEU A 331 6.00 7.77 -2.13
N LEU A 332 7.05 7.36 -1.41
CA LEU A 332 7.84 8.26 -0.58
C LEU A 332 8.46 9.41 -1.40
N LEU A 333 8.97 9.11 -2.60
CA LEU A 333 9.51 10.10 -3.53
C LEU A 333 8.44 11.08 -4.04
N SER A 334 7.22 10.60 -4.29
CA SER A 334 6.11 11.44 -4.77
C SER A 334 5.51 12.35 -3.70
N GLU A 335 5.69 12.00 -2.43
CA GLU A 335 5.31 12.82 -1.28
C GLU A 335 6.46 13.72 -0.79
N ALA A 336 7.62 13.63 -1.42
CA ALA A 336 8.78 14.42 -1.06
C ALA A 336 8.62 15.88 -1.47
N GLU A 337 8.71 16.77 -0.49
CA GLU A 337 8.71 18.20 -0.71
C GLU A 337 10.14 18.68 -0.96
N LEU A 338 10.33 19.41 -2.06
CA LEU A 338 11.58 20.05 -2.41
C LEU A 338 11.60 21.48 -1.86
N ASP A 339 12.73 21.88 -1.28
CA ASP A 339 12.98 23.26 -0.89
C ASP A 339 13.37 24.15 -2.09
N GLU A 340 13.70 25.42 -1.81
CA GLU A 340 14.15 26.39 -2.82
C GLU A 340 15.46 25.99 -3.54
N HIS A 341 16.18 25.00 -3.00
CA HIS A 341 17.43 24.48 -3.53
C HIS A 341 17.25 23.13 -4.24
N GLY A 342 16.02 22.63 -4.37
CA GLY A 342 15.74 21.33 -4.95
C GLY A 342 16.16 20.15 -4.06
N GLN A 343 16.27 20.38 -2.74
CA GLN A 343 16.59 19.36 -1.75
C GLN A 343 15.33 18.88 -1.05
N VAL A 344 15.27 17.58 -0.76
CA VAL A 344 14.17 16.94 -0.05
C VAL A 344 14.25 17.26 1.43
N VAL A 345 13.25 17.96 1.96
CA VAL A 345 13.09 18.19 3.41
C VAL A 345 12.50 16.93 4.05
N TYR A 346 13.36 16.04 4.54
CA TYR A 346 12.96 14.68 4.88
C TYR A 346 12.18 14.57 6.20
N GLU A 347 12.20 15.59 7.07
CA GLU A 347 11.43 15.58 8.34
C GLU A 347 9.91 15.43 8.12
N ASN A 348 9.39 16.11 7.09
CA ASN A 348 7.98 16.05 6.71
C ASN A 348 7.61 14.65 6.23
N ILE A 349 8.48 14.02 5.42
CA ILE A 349 8.30 12.66 4.93
C ILE A 349 8.36 11.67 6.07
N ILE A 350 9.37 11.72 6.95
CA ILE A 350 9.48 10.81 8.11
C ILE A 350 8.17 10.81 8.90
N SER A 351 7.66 12.00 9.20
CA SER A 351 6.42 12.15 9.98
C SER A 351 5.21 11.47 9.33
N ARG A 352 5.18 11.38 8.00
CA ARG A 352 4.10 10.79 7.20
C ARG A 352 4.40 9.39 6.67
N ALA A 353 5.65 8.91 6.77
CA ALA A 353 6.15 7.71 6.11
C ALA A 353 5.32 6.48 6.45
N HIS A 354 4.98 6.29 7.72
CA HIS A 354 4.13 5.17 8.16
C HIS A 354 2.79 5.13 7.43
N SER A 355 2.13 6.28 7.27
CA SER A 355 0.85 6.36 6.56
C SER A 355 0.99 6.12 5.05
N ILE A 356 2.08 6.61 4.47
CA ILE A 356 2.37 6.46 3.04
C ILE A 356 2.64 4.99 2.71
N LEU A 357 3.52 4.34 3.48
CA LEU A 357 3.86 2.94 3.29
C LEU A 357 2.69 2.00 3.61
N PHE A 358 1.86 2.34 4.61
CA PHE A 358 0.63 1.58 4.84
C PHE A 358 -0.34 1.66 3.65
N SER A 359 -0.37 2.81 2.95
CA SER A 359 -1.16 2.94 1.72
C SER A 359 -0.61 2.06 0.59
N ALA A 360 0.72 1.94 0.50
CA ALA A 360 1.38 1.01 -0.42
C ALA A 360 1.02 -0.45 -0.12
N PHE A 361 1.04 -0.84 1.16
CA PHE A 361 0.66 -2.18 1.59
C PHE A 361 -0.79 -2.52 1.20
N ILE A 362 -1.74 -1.61 1.41
CA ILE A 362 -3.13 -1.80 0.99
C ILE A 362 -3.21 -1.97 -0.54
N PHE A 363 -2.41 -1.21 -1.29
CA PHE A 363 -2.36 -1.35 -2.75
C PHE A 363 -1.79 -2.70 -3.19
N ASP A 364 -0.76 -3.21 -2.53
CA ASP A 364 -0.20 -4.53 -2.84
C ASP A 364 -1.19 -5.66 -2.51
N GLU A 365 -1.92 -5.55 -1.39
CA GLU A 365 -2.99 -6.47 -1.03
C GLU A 365 -4.12 -6.43 -2.08
N PHE A 366 -4.47 -5.24 -2.57
CA PHE A 366 -5.41 -5.09 -3.67
C PHE A 366 -4.95 -5.83 -4.92
N CYS A 367 -3.76 -5.48 -5.44
CA CYS A 367 -3.24 -6.07 -6.67
C CYS A 367 -3.19 -7.59 -6.57
N THR A 368 -2.81 -8.12 -5.41
CA THR A 368 -2.81 -9.56 -5.14
C THR A 368 -4.22 -10.15 -5.21
N SER A 369 -5.22 -9.48 -4.64
CA SER A 369 -6.62 -9.95 -4.62
C SER A 369 -7.26 -10.01 -6.02
N VAL A 370 -6.82 -9.15 -6.94
CA VAL A 370 -7.32 -9.11 -8.33
C VAL A 370 -6.36 -9.76 -9.33
N GLU A 371 -5.38 -10.54 -8.84
CA GLU A 371 -4.37 -11.27 -9.65
C GLU A 371 -3.60 -10.38 -10.63
N LEU A 372 -3.36 -9.13 -10.26
CA LEU A 372 -2.64 -8.17 -11.10
C LEU A 372 -1.14 -8.26 -10.88
N SER A 373 -0.42 -8.41 -12.00
CA SER A 373 1.02 -8.19 -12.07
C SER A 373 1.27 -6.98 -12.95
N PHE A 374 2.04 -6.02 -12.43
CA PHE A 374 2.49 -4.82 -13.14
C PHE A 374 3.99 -4.92 -13.44
#